data_AF-A0A5J5IC95-F1
#
_entry.id   AF-A0A5J5IC95-F1
#
_cell.length_a   1.000
_cell.length_b   1.000
_cell.length_c   1.000
_cell.angle_alpha   90.00
_cell.angle_beta   90.00
_cell.angle_gamma   90.00
#
_symmetry.space_group_name_H-M   'P 1'
#
loop_
_entity.id
_entity.type
_entity.pdbx_description
1 polymer ?
#
loop_
_entity_poly.entity_id
_entity_poly.type
_entity_poly.pdbx_seq_one_letter_code
_entity_poly.pdbx_strand_id
1 'polypeptide(L)'
;MDGVAVNTCLFQFYRPVILILKAGILSLIFMFLCPKTFSQKKNNKPEMVNNSGQSVGGYMIVQTKKVDQKFNAGYSIYTAAWPLLKEYPGRSFQSGLFGTWMFPMRDSSKTKEKLYSDIEGGLGWWRSTQYATTTPKFNMGGVQLNFAGWANGPGSGKGTDWNKPEGKYGVAQLSPWLLFPPDGLNLKQGTCGELFGYGYLPLPLTEAKSTTAGENIPTGNQSWTLFLNTGNFKGPVAFFTPYFWSQVALKNPGVSGLFLDVLPSNANKYYEMETQYVPSAEGTDAKGEKYMRIASIQYPAAPDGNSRVMNRLMVYNKKALWDGVKAWFDGGKPVSGLIDTSEGFMQHFTGKVRSTWQLFEDNVPKNHRALLNINTFLSADSADPITLTLNWNSNLVTRRKIASGYLLTLPEYYHFVKNNNDSIGEWVAVAPSDVPTETGLQKVYFKNSDTAPPRLYATPDDKNSCWKNPGPVAGPYKVKLGDGSTLTYYWYRFADQPALLNADLTSAEREEMQGRVEKLQRSWTKDKEYLPPPTIGKLADIDPALIVTPPAGLEVGYVPIVSRQDIE
;
A
#
# COMPACT_ATOMS: atom_id res chain seq x y z
N MET A 1 16.91 5.68 21.65
CA MET A 1 17.38 4.48 20.94
C MET A 1 16.95 4.63 19.50
N ASP A 2 17.94 4.65 18.62
CA ASP A 2 17.94 5.49 17.43
C ASP A 2 16.90 5.07 16.38
N GLY A 3 16.06 6.04 16.01
CA GLY A 3 15.10 5.89 14.94
C GLY A 3 15.83 5.69 13.61
N VAL A 4 15.52 4.59 12.95
CA VAL A 4 15.96 4.33 11.58
C VAL A 4 15.40 5.44 10.70
N ALA A 5 16.27 6.35 10.28
CA ALA A 5 15.96 7.35 9.26
C ALA A 5 15.70 6.61 7.94
N VAL A 6 14.43 6.41 7.60
CA VAL A 6 14.00 6.10 6.23
C VAL A 6 14.29 7.35 5.39
N ASN A 7 15.34 7.28 4.58
CA ASN A 7 15.65 8.28 3.58
C ASN A 7 14.75 8.03 2.37
N THR A 8 13.68 8.81 2.25
CA THR A 8 12.92 8.95 1.00
C THR A 8 13.76 9.76 0.01
N CYS A 9 14.23 9.11 -1.05
CA CYS A 9 14.85 9.79 -2.19
C CYS A 9 13.71 10.37 -3.06
N LEU A 10 13.45 11.67 -2.91
CA LEU A 10 12.51 12.41 -3.75
C LEU A 10 13.12 12.65 -5.13
N PHE A 11 12.35 12.31 -6.17
CA PHE A 11 12.64 12.55 -7.57
C PHE A 11 12.93 14.04 -7.85
N GLN A 12 14.18 14.40 -8.15
CA GLN A 12 14.51 15.68 -8.79
C GLN A 12 14.35 15.54 -10.31
N PHE A 13 13.37 16.25 -10.88
CA PHE A 13 13.26 16.42 -12.32
C PHE A 13 14.28 17.47 -12.80
N TYR A 14 15.23 17.04 -13.64
CA TYR A 14 15.98 17.94 -14.51
C TYR A 14 15.04 18.53 -15.58
N ARG A 15 14.91 19.85 -15.64
CA ARG A 15 14.36 20.56 -16.80
C ARG A 15 15.54 21.15 -17.61
N PRO A 16 15.62 20.98 -18.94
CA PRO A 16 16.58 21.70 -19.74
C PRO A 16 16.13 23.15 -19.95
N VAL A 17 17.06 24.07 -19.72
CA VAL A 17 16.95 25.50 -20.04
C VAL A 17 17.08 25.64 -21.56
N ILE A 18 16.03 26.14 -22.23
CA ILE A 18 16.11 26.61 -23.61
C ILE A 18 16.21 28.13 -23.58
N LEU A 19 17.35 28.63 -24.06
CA LEU A 19 17.68 30.04 -24.27
C LEU A 19 17.19 30.43 -25.68
N ILE A 20 16.28 31.40 -25.83
CA ILE A 20 16.01 32.06 -27.12
C ILE A 20 15.97 33.57 -26.92
N LEU A 21 16.69 34.26 -27.81
CA LEU A 21 17.02 35.69 -27.83
C LEU A 21 15.83 36.62 -28.16
N LYS A 22 16.02 37.88 -27.77
CA LYS A 22 15.23 39.11 -28.00
C LYS A 22 15.12 39.55 -29.48
N ALA A 23 13.99 40.17 -29.81
CA ALA A 23 13.80 41.43 -30.60
C ALA A 23 12.27 41.69 -30.67
N GLY A 24 11.64 42.87 -30.67
CA GLY A 24 12.00 44.29 -30.63
C GLY A 24 10.78 45.11 -31.14
N ILE A 25 10.57 46.32 -30.59
CA ILE A 25 9.84 47.50 -31.16
C ILE A 25 8.29 47.46 -31.11
N LEU A 26 7.61 48.19 -30.20
CA LEU A 26 7.19 49.62 -30.19
C LEU A 26 5.99 49.96 -31.10
N SER A 27 4.86 50.34 -30.50
CA SER A 27 4.05 51.50 -30.91
C SER A 27 2.94 51.83 -29.88
N LEU A 28 3.04 53.03 -29.32
CA LEU A 28 2.00 53.73 -28.55
C LEU A 28 0.90 54.22 -29.49
N ILE A 29 -0.38 54.08 -29.10
CA ILE A 29 -1.42 55.07 -29.41
C ILE A 29 -2.28 55.28 -28.16
N PHE A 30 -2.29 56.52 -27.68
CA PHE A 30 -3.19 57.06 -26.68
C PHE A 30 -4.52 57.46 -27.34
N MET A 31 -5.65 57.11 -26.72
CA MET A 31 -6.87 57.93 -26.80
C MET A 31 -7.66 57.81 -25.50
N PHE A 32 -7.77 58.95 -24.81
CA PHE A 32 -8.65 59.18 -23.66
C PHE A 32 -10.10 59.29 -24.10
N LEU A 33 -11.01 58.56 -23.45
CA LEU A 33 -12.42 58.95 -23.21
C LEU A 33 -12.93 58.17 -21.98
N CYS A 34 -13.52 58.86 -21.01
CA CYS A 34 -14.07 58.35 -19.75
C CYS A 34 -15.37 59.14 -19.46
N PRO A 35 -16.33 58.71 -18.60
CA PRO A 35 -16.79 57.38 -18.23
C PRO A 35 -18.30 57.19 -18.53
N LYS A 36 -18.78 55.95 -18.65
CA LYS A 36 -20.16 55.63 -18.26
C LYS A 36 -20.17 54.40 -17.36
N THR A 37 -20.59 54.67 -16.13
CA THR A 37 -20.89 53.74 -15.07
C THR A 37 -21.93 52.70 -15.51
N PHE A 38 -21.51 51.44 -15.60
CA PHE A 38 -22.43 50.32 -15.48
C PHE A 38 -21.95 49.43 -14.34
N SER A 39 -22.64 49.54 -13.21
CA SER A 39 -22.47 48.66 -12.07
C SER A 39 -22.95 47.26 -12.47
N GLN A 40 -22.05 46.43 -12.99
CA GLN A 40 -22.25 44.99 -12.99
C GLN A 40 -21.98 44.51 -11.56
N LYS A 41 -23.06 44.10 -10.87
CA LYS A 41 -22.97 43.24 -9.69
C LYS A 41 -22.09 42.04 -10.05
N LYS A 42 -20.85 42.04 -9.59
CA LYS A 42 -20.02 40.83 -9.52
C LYS A 42 -20.79 39.85 -8.64
N ASN A 43 -21.39 38.84 -9.26
CA ASN A 43 -21.76 37.62 -8.57
C ASN A 43 -20.49 37.08 -7.92
N ASN A 44 -20.36 37.25 -6.60
CA ASN A 44 -19.37 36.58 -5.77
C ASN A 44 -19.66 35.07 -5.81
N LYS A 45 -19.29 34.40 -6.91
CA LYS A 45 -18.98 32.98 -6.83
C LYS A 45 -17.70 32.89 -6.00
N PRO A 46 -17.64 32.05 -4.95
CA PRO A 46 -16.40 31.82 -4.23
C PRO A 46 -15.35 31.37 -5.23
N GLU A 47 -14.28 32.15 -5.34
CA GLU A 47 -13.11 31.82 -6.13
C GLU A 47 -12.53 30.52 -5.53
N MET A 48 -12.51 29.45 -6.32
CA MET A 48 -11.90 28.21 -5.87
C MET A 48 -10.39 28.44 -5.78
N VAL A 49 -9.89 28.53 -4.55
CA VAL A 49 -8.45 28.46 -4.30
C VAL A 49 -8.06 26.99 -4.47
N ASN A 50 -7.65 26.64 -5.68
CA ASN A 50 -7.09 25.34 -6.01
C ASN A 50 -5.75 25.15 -5.26
N ASN A 51 -5.63 24.00 -4.61
CA ASN A 51 -4.42 23.25 -4.27
C ASN A 51 -3.14 24.12 -4.13
N SER A 52 -2.77 24.51 -2.90
CA SER A 52 -1.58 25.36 -2.63
C SER A 52 -0.23 24.67 -2.87
N GLY A 53 -0.21 23.44 -3.39
CA GLY A 53 1.00 22.63 -3.59
C GLY A 53 1.58 22.05 -2.30
N GLN A 54 1.13 22.52 -1.13
CA GLN A 54 1.55 22.04 0.18
C GLN A 54 0.84 20.73 0.55
N SER A 55 1.47 19.96 1.44
CA SER A 55 0.87 18.74 1.97
C SER A 55 1.34 18.42 3.37
N VAL A 56 0.53 17.66 4.10
CA VAL A 56 0.94 17.01 5.35
C VAL A 56 1.29 15.56 5.07
N GLY A 57 2.36 15.08 5.70
CA GLY A 57 2.79 13.69 5.63
C GLY A 57 3.73 13.30 6.77
N GLY A 58 3.98 12.01 6.91
CA GLY A 58 4.76 11.37 7.97
C GLY A 58 4.16 10.01 8.34
N TYR A 59 4.48 9.53 9.54
CA TYR A 59 4.03 8.22 10.02
C TYR A 59 3.18 8.34 11.27
N MET A 60 2.17 7.48 11.39
CA MET A 60 1.59 7.10 12.68
C MET A 60 2.22 5.78 13.10
N ILE A 61 2.98 5.79 14.18
CA ILE A 61 3.88 4.69 14.56
C ILE A 61 3.35 4.01 15.81
N VAL A 62 3.12 2.71 15.70
CA VAL A 62 2.57 1.87 16.76
C VAL A 62 3.70 1.10 17.44
N GLN A 63 3.73 1.12 18.76
CA GLN A 63 4.69 0.34 19.52
C GLN A 63 4.10 -1.01 19.95
N THR A 64 4.87 -2.07 19.69
CA THR A 64 4.57 -3.45 20.09
C THR A 64 5.66 -4.00 21.02
N LYS A 65 5.32 -5.03 21.81
CA LYS A 65 6.30 -5.78 22.59
C LYS A 65 7.18 -6.60 21.65
N LYS A 66 8.48 -6.61 21.93
CA LYS A 66 9.42 -7.47 21.21
C LYS A 66 9.15 -8.94 21.49
N VAL A 67 9.42 -9.76 20.49
CA VAL A 67 9.30 -11.21 20.50
C VAL A 67 10.62 -11.86 20.11
N ASP A 68 10.72 -13.16 20.40
CA ASP A 68 11.87 -13.97 20.02
C ASP A 68 12.04 -14.01 18.49
N GLN A 69 13.29 -13.90 18.03
CA GLN A 69 13.64 -13.93 16.61
C GLN A 69 13.46 -15.32 15.97
N LYS A 70 13.10 -16.37 16.72
CA LYS A 70 12.70 -17.67 16.15
C LYS A 70 11.41 -17.60 15.34
N PHE A 71 10.54 -16.61 15.59
CA PHE A 71 9.29 -16.40 14.84
C PHE A 71 9.54 -15.58 13.56
N ASN A 72 10.39 -16.13 12.69
CA ASN A 72 10.99 -15.45 11.55
C ASN A 72 10.47 -15.94 10.19
N ALA A 73 9.37 -16.68 10.15
CA ALA A 73 8.79 -17.27 8.95
C ALA A 73 7.42 -16.65 8.59
N GLY A 74 7.28 -15.34 8.79
CA GLY A 74 6.11 -14.60 8.35
C GLY A 74 5.30 -13.95 9.45
N TYR A 75 4.13 -13.45 9.06
CA TYR A 75 3.21 -12.74 9.94
C TYR A 75 1.78 -12.77 9.40
N SER A 76 0.82 -12.41 10.26
CA SER A 76 -0.53 -12.03 9.84
C SER A 76 -1.09 -10.94 10.73
N ILE A 77 -1.92 -10.07 10.16
CA ILE A 77 -2.58 -8.98 10.87
C ILE A 77 -4.00 -8.79 10.35
N TYR A 78 -4.86 -8.19 11.19
CA TYR A 78 -6.12 -7.60 10.77
C TYR A 78 -6.01 -6.09 10.88
N THR A 79 -6.27 -5.38 9.77
CA THR A 79 -6.27 -3.92 9.71
C THR A 79 -7.64 -3.44 9.28
N ALA A 80 -8.17 -2.39 9.91
CA ALA A 80 -9.43 -1.82 9.49
C ALA A 80 -9.30 -1.17 8.11
N ALA A 81 -10.32 -1.29 7.27
CA ALA A 81 -10.43 -0.59 6.00
C ALA A 81 -11.44 0.55 6.12
N TRP A 82 -11.08 1.77 5.72
CA TRP A 82 -12.00 2.91 5.76
C TRP A 82 -11.56 4.02 4.79
N PRO A 83 -12.46 4.95 4.43
CA PRO A 83 -12.08 6.16 3.70
C PRO A 83 -11.29 7.11 4.59
N LEU A 84 -9.98 7.23 4.38
CA LEU A 84 -9.14 8.15 5.17
C LEU A 84 -9.54 9.61 4.95
N LEU A 85 -9.95 9.96 3.74
CA LEU A 85 -10.48 11.27 3.40
C LEU A 85 -11.94 11.18 2.96
N LYS A 86 -12.73 12.19 3.32
CA LYS A 86 -14.16 12.29 2.96
C LYS A 86 -14.38 12.18 1.44
N GLU A 87 -13.49 12.78 0.66
CA GLU A 87 -13.48 12.77 -0.80
C GLU A 87 -12.06 12.44 -1.26
N TYR A 88 -11.94 11.70 -2.37
CA TYR A 88 -10.64 11.43 -2.97
C TYR A 88 -10.09 12.73 -3.58
N PRO A 89 -8.93 13.23 -3.15
CA PRO A 89 -8.49 14.57 -3.54
C PRO A 89 -7.61 14.57 -4.81
N GLY A 90 -7.50 13.44 -5.50
CA GLY A 90 -6.73 13.29 -6.74
C GLY A 90 -5.41 12.53 -6.59
N ARG A 91 -4.73 12.28 -7.73
CA ARG A 91 -3.60 11.34 -7.84
C ARG A 91 -2.33 11.69 -7.07
N SER A 92 -2.23 12.91 -6.54
CA SER A 92 -1.13 13.26 -5.63
C SER A 92 -1.29 12.62 -4.25
N PHE A 93 -2.52 12.24 -3.87
CA PHE A 93 -2.80 11.58 -2.61
C PHE A 93 -2.07 10.25 -2.51
N GLN A 94 -1.36 10.07 -1.41
CA GLN A 94 -0.73 8.81 -1.09
C GLN A 94 -0.73 8.63 0.42
N SER A 95 -1.38 7.55 0.86
CA SER A 95 -1.33 7.07 2.22
C SER A 95 -1.61 5.57 2.22
N GLY A 96 -0.81 4.81 2.96
CA GLY A 96 -1.25 3.55 3.50
C GLY A 96 -2.27 3.78 4.61
N LEU A 97 -3.04 2.75 4.93
CA LEU A 97 -3.62 2.56 6.27
C LEU A 97 -2.60 1.82 7.14
N PHE A 98 -2.97 1.44 8.37
CA PHE A 98 -2.05 0.70 9.23
C PHE A 98 -1.63 -0.63 8.57
N GLY A 99 -0.32 -0.81 8.46
CA GLY A 99 0.32 -1.96 7.82
C GLY A 99 1.67 -2.25 8.46
N THR A 100 2.56 -2.92 7.72
CA THR A 100 3.89 -3.31 8.20
C THR A 100 4.88 -3.47 7.06
N TRP A 101 6.16 -3.37 7.39
CA TRP A 101 7.28 -3.74 6.52
C TRP A 101 7.94 -5.01 7.03
N MET A 102 8.10 -6.00 6.14
CA MET A 102 8.76 -7.26 6.43
C MET A 102 10.15 -7.27 5.79
N PHE A 103 11.14 -6.90 6.58
CA PHE A 103 12.55 -6.95 6.17
C PHE A 103 13.14 -8.36 6.37
N PRO A 104 14.13 -8.77 5.54
CA PRO A 104 14.94 -9.93 5.85
C PRO A 104 15.78 -9.69 7.10
N MET A 105 15.99 -10.75 7.89
CA MET A 105 16.78 -10.76 9.10
C MET A 105 18.28 -10.81 8.75
N ARG A 106 18.84 -9.63 8.44
CA ARG A 106 20.27 -9.46 8.16
C ARG A 106 21.08 -9.36 9.44
N ASP A 107 22.28 -9.91 9.42
CA ASP A 107 23.26 -9.72 10.49
C ASP A 107 23.89 -8.32 10.35
N SER A 108 23.46 -7.38 11.20
CA SER A 108 23.95 -6.00 11.20
C SER A 108 25.45 -5.87 11.49
N SER A 109 26.08 -6.91 12.06
CA SER A 109 27.55 -6.91 12.26
C SER A 109 28.32 -7.22 10.96
N LYS A 110 27.66 -7.89 10.01
CA LYS A 110 28.25 -8.31 8.73
C LYS A 110 27.81 -7.44 7.56
N THR A 111 26.64 -6.82 7.64
CA THR A 111 26.13 -5.91 6.61
C THR A 111 26.46 -4.46 6.98
N LYS A 112 27.59 -3.95 6.47
CA LYS A 112 28.04 -2.57 6.75
C LYS A 112 27.24 -1.50 6.01
N GLU A 113 26.62 -1.86 4.89
CA GLU A 113 25.80 -0.95 4.08
C GLU A 113 24.33 -0.97 4.50
N LYS A 114 23.67 0.19 4.44
CA LYS A 114 22.22 0.26 4.61
C LYS A 114 21.53 -0.26 3.35
N LEU A 115 21.07 -1.51 3.41
CA LEU A 115 20.31 -2.15 2.34
C LEU A 115 18.80 -2.05 2.62
N TYR A 116 18.05 -1.40 1.72
CA TYR A 116 16.59 -1.39 1.78
C TYR A 116 16.02 -2.44 0.83
N SER A 117 15.25 -3.38 1.37
CA SER A 117 14.47 -4.37 0.61
C SER A 117 13.59 -5.16 1.58
N ASP A 118 12.32 -5.29 1.25
CA ASP A 118 11.27 -5.84 2.09
C ASP A 118 10.04 -6.29 1.26
N ILE A 119 9.09 -6.88 1.98
CA ILE A 119 7.69 -6.92 1.57
C ILE A 119 6.95 -5.87 2.42
N GLU A 120 6.41 -4.88 1.73
CA GLU A 120 5.61 -3.77 2.23
C GLU A 120 4.19 -3.83 1.62
N GLY A 121 3.52 -2.68 1.47
CA GLY A 121 2.14 -2.63 1.00
C GLY A 121 1.11 -2.81 2.11
N GLY A 122 -0.05 -3.35 1.77
CA GLY A 122 -1.24 -3.32 2.63
C GLY A 122 -2.38 -2.52 2.00
N LEU A 123 -3.30 -2.02 2.83
CA LEU A 123 -4.40 -1.15 2.37
C LEU A 123 -3.93 0.28 2.16
N GLY A 124 -4.39 0.96 1.10
CA GLY A 124 -4.12 2.38 0.92
C GLY A 124 -4.41 2.91 -0.48
N TRP A 125 -3.74 4.02 -0.79
CA TRP A 125 -3.73 4.72 -2.07
C TRP A 125 -2.28 5.10 -2.42
N TRP A 126 -1.88 4.88 -3.67
CA TRP A 126 -0.55 5.20 -4.15
C TRP A 126 -0.63 6.19 -5.31
N ARG A 127 0.46 6.94 -5.56
CA ARG A 127 0.55 7.84 -6.71
C ARG A 127 0.35 7.14 -8.06
N SER A 128 0.56 5.82 -8.11
CA SER A 128 0.32 5.01 -9.30
C SER A 128 -1.15 4.61 -9.47
N THR A 129 -2.00 4.73 -8.44
CA THR A 129 -3.41 4.31 -8.51
C THR A 129 -4.19 5.15 -9.53
N GLN A 130 -4.68 4.49 -10.58
CA GLN A 130 -5.39 5.10 -11.70
C GLN A 130 -6.90 5.16 -11.47
N TYR A 131 -7.48 4.15 -10.81
CA TYR A 131 -8.93 3.99 -10.58
C TYR A 131 -9.26 4.13 -9.10
N ALA A 132 -8.81 5.23 -8.49
CA ALA A 132 -9.00 5.48 -7.07
C ALA A 132 -10.43 5.92 -6.74
N THR A 133 -10.96 5.40 -5.63
CA THR A 133 -12.16 5.92 -4.96
C THR A 133 -11.80 6.31 -3.52
N THR A 134 -12.78 6.69 -2.72
CA THR A 134 -12.58 6.85 -1.26
C THR A 134 -12.39 5.52 -0.54
N THR A 135 -12.61 4.37 -1.16
CA THR A 135 -12.34 3.06 -0.57
C THR A 135 -10.88 2.67 -0.86
N PRO A 136 -10.09 2.20 0.13
CA PRO A 136 -8.71 1.81 -0.10
C PRO A 136 -8.62 0.55 -0.98
N LYS A 137 -7.47 0.37 -1.62
CA LYS A 137 -7.09 -0.88 -2.31
C LYS A 137 -6.00 -1.59 -1.55
N PHE A 138 -5.88 -2.91 -1.73
CA PHE A 138 -4.78 -3.71 -1.20
C PHE A 138 -3.68 -3.92 -2.25
N ASN A 139 -2.42 -3.70 -1.90
CA ASN A 139 -1.24 -3.99 -2.74
C ASN A 139 -0.22 -4.86 -2.02
N MET A 140 0.52 -5.69 -2.78
CA MET A 140 1.50 -6.62 -2.21
C MET A 140 2.87 -6.00 -1.87
N GLY A 141 3.32 -4.99 -2.62
CA GLY A 141 4.53 -4.20 -2.35
C GLY A 141 5.84 -4.96 -2.06
N GLY A 142 6.41 -5.72 -2.99
CA GLY A 142 7.76 -6.27 -2.84
C GLY A 142 8.81 -5.30 -3.39
N VAL A 143 9.83 -4.94 -2.59
CA VAL A 143 10.87 -3.97 -2.98
C VAL A 143 12.23 -4.63 -3.11
N GLN A 144 12.79 -4.61 -4.32
CA GLN A 144 14.18 -4.98 -4.57
C GLN A 144 15.14 -3.95 -3.97
N LEU A 145 16.42 -4.32 -3.87
CA LEU A 145 17.49 -3.49 -3.31
C LEU A 145 17.36 -2.01 -3.73
N ASN A 146 17.11 -1.14 -2.76
CA ASN A 146 17.03 0.32 -2.91
C ASN A 146 16.14 0.77 -4.09
N PHE A 147 14.99 0.12 -4.27
CA PHE A 147 14.02 0.42 -5.33
C PHE A 147 14.57 0.23 -6.76
N ALA A 148 15.56 -0.65 -6.94
CA ALA A 148 16.01 -1.09 -8.26
C ALA A 148 14.82 -1.58 -9.12
N GLY A 149 13.87 -2.26 -8.48
CA GLY A 149 12.55 -2.62 -8.99
C GLY A 149 11.56 -2.86 -7.84
N TRP A 150 10.28 -2.95 -8.16
CA TRP A 150 9.26 -3.35 -7.19
C TRP A 150 8.10 -4.08 -7.87
N ALA A 151 7.43 -4.95 -7.13
CA ALA A 151 6.31 -5.76 -7.60
C ALA A 151 5.08 -5.54 -6.70
N ASN A 152 3.96 -5.12 -7.28
CA ASN A 152 2.75 -4.77 -6.53
C ASN A 152 1.63 -5.82 -6.63
N GLY A 153 1.83 -6.83 -7.47
CA GLY A 153 0.90 -7.93 -7.74
C GLY A 153 1.27 -8.61 -9.07
N PRO A 154 0.56 -9.67 -9.48
CA PRO A 154 0.77 -10.32 -10.77
C PRO A 154 0.68 -9.31 -11.93
N GLY A 155 1.73 -9.21 -12.73
CA GLY A 155 1.78 -8.29 -13.87
C GLY A 155 1.91 -6.80 -13.51
N SER A 156 2.16 -6.45 -12.24
CA SER A 156 2.21 -5.07 -11.75
C SER A 156 3.53 -4.76 -11.01
N GLY A 157 4.15 -3.63 -11.34
CA GLY A 157 5.45 -3.25 -10.79
C GLY A 157 5.88 -1.84 -11.19
N LYS A 158 7.19 -1.60 -11.18
CA LYS A 158 7.77 -0.27 -11.46
C LYS A 158 7.57 0.18 -12.91
N GLY A 159 6.98 1.36 -13.08
CA GLY A 159 6.76 1.98 -14.39
C GLY A 159 5.78 1.22 -15.30
N THR A 160 5.63 1.68 -16.54
CA THR A 160 4.69 1.10 -17.53
C THR A 160 5.38 0.44 -18.72
N ASP A 161 6.71 0.56 -18.84
CA ASP A 161 7.48 -0.03 -19.92
C ASP A 161 7.70 -1.53 -19.67
N TRP A 162 7.31 -2.37 -20.62
CA TRP A 162 7.50 -3.82 -20.55
C TRP A 162 8.87 -4.27 -21.06
N ASN A 163 9.62 -3.41 -21.77
CA ASN A 163 11.02 -3.65 -22.09
C ASN A 163 11.92 -3.46 -20.88
N LYS A 164 11.42 -2.78 -19.84
CA LYS A 164 12.04 -2.63 -18.52
C LYS A 164 11.05 -3.06 -17.44
N PRO A 165 10.80 -4.39 -17.30
CA PRO A 165 9.73 -4.87 -16.46
C PRO A 165 9.90 -4.47 -14.99
N GLU A 166 11.14 -4.39 -14.47
CA GLU A 166 11.49 -3.82 -13.16
C GLU A 166 10.57 -4.28 -12.01
N GLY A 167 10.24 -5.58 -11.99
CA GLY A 167 9.39 -6.22 -10.98
C GLY A 167 8.00 -6.65 -11.47
N LYS A 168 7.56 -6.27 -12.67
CA LYS A 168 6.25 -6.71 -13.23
C LYS A 168 6.07 -8.23 -13.34
N TYR A 169 7.16 -9.00 -13.39
CA TYR A 169 7.15 -10.47 -13.37
C TYR A 169 7.49 -11.08 -11.99
N GLY A 170 7.66 -10.26 -10.96
CA GLY A 170 8.15 -10.69 -9.65
C GLY A 170 7.13 -11.45 -8.81
N VAL A 171 5.84 -11.40 -9.17
CA VAL A 171 4.74 -12.05 -8.44
C VAL A 171 4.01 -13.01 -9.36
N ALA A 172 3.90 -14.26 -8.94
CA ALA A 172 3.11 -15.30 -9.60
C ALA A 172 1.74 -15.47 -8.91
N GLN A 173 0.67 -15.51 -9.70
CA GLN A 173 -0.68 -15.81 -9.24
C GLN A 173 -0.75 -17.28 -8.83
N LEU A 174 -1.40 -17.58 -7.70
CA LEU A 174 -1.56 -18.93 -7.15
C LEU A 174 -3.03 -19.35 -7.03
N SER A 175 -3.90 -18.44 -6.60
CA SER A 175 -5.33 -18.71 -6.46
C SER A 175 -6.01 -18.81 -7.82
N PRO A 176 -6.79 -19.88 -8.08
CA PRO A 176 -7.67 -19.95 -9.24
C PRO A 176 -8.98 -19.18 -9.02
N TRP A 177 -9.31 -18.74 -7.80
CA TRP A 177 -10.63 -18.14 -7.51
C TRP A 177 -10.63 -16.61 -7.39
N LEU A 178 -9.49 -15.97 -7.55
CA LEU A 178 -9.35 -14.53 -7.31
C LEU A 178 -8.58 -13.84 -8.44
N LEU A 179 -9.17 -12.78 -9.00
CA LEU A 179 -8.49 -11.83 -9.86
C LEU A 179 -7.71 -10.81 -9.04
N PHE A 180 -6.44 -10.59 -9.37
CA PHE A 180 -5.63 -9.52 -8.79
C PHE A 180 -5.40 -8.41 -9.84
N PRO A 181 -6.07 -7.25 -9.74
CA PRO A 181 -5.90 -6.16 -10.69
C PRO A 181 -4.52 -5.50 -10.59
N PRO A 182 -3.94 -5.02 -11.70
CA PRO A 182 -2.66 -4.32 -11.67
C PRO A 182 -2.70 -2.99 -10.90
N ASP A 183 -3.86 -2.35 -10.80
CA ASP A 183 -4.08 -1.11 -10.01
C ASP A 183 -4.26 -1.37 -8.50
N GLY A 184 -4.30 -2.64 -8.08
CA GLY A 184 -4.52 -3.08 -6.70
C GLY A 184 -5.84 -3.80 -6.50
N LEU A 185 -5.88 -4.66 -5.47
CA LEU A 185 -7.04 -5.47 -5.13
C LEU A 185 -8.13 -4.60 -4.51
N ASN A 186 -9.30 -4.53 -5.16
CA ASN A 186 -10.41 -3.71 -4.68
C ASN A 186 -11.13 -4.37 -3.51
N LEU A 187 -11.49 -3.53 -2.54
CA LEU A 187 -12.48 -3.85 -1.54
C LEU A 187 -13.88 -3.48 -2.05
N LYS A 188 -14.90 -4.06 -1.42
CA LYS A 188 -16.29 -3.64 -1.63
C LYS A 188 -16.42 -2.15 -1.34
N GLN A 189 -16.98 -1.39 -2.28
CA GLN A 189 -17.07 0.05 -2.13
C GLN A 189 -17.91 0.44 -0.91
N GLY A 190 -17.45 1.45 -0.18
CA GLY A 190 -18.10 1.92 1.05
C GLY A 190 -17.71 1.17 2.32
N THR A 191 -16.74 0.24 2.24
CA THR A 191 -16.14 -0.40 3.43
C THR A 191 -15.64 0.67 4.40
N CYS A 192 -16.01 0.55 5.68
CA CYS A 192 -15.72 1.53 6.71
C CYS A 192 -15.69 0.88 8.11
N GLY A 193 -14.50 0.52 8.57
CA GLY A 193 -14.23 -0.04 9.89
C GLY A 193 -14.18 -1.56 9.94
N GLU A 194 -14.60 -2.26 8.88
CA GLU A 194 -14.41 -3.70 8.77
C GLU A 194 -12.92 -4.08 8.62
N LEU A 195 -12.55 -5.23 9.18
CA LEU A 195 -11.18 -5.72 9.24
C LEU A 195 -10.80 -6.52 7.99
N PHE A 196 -9.72 -6.12 7.34
CA PHE A 196 -9.08 -6.88 6.27
C PHE A 196 -7.94 -7.71 6.85
N GLY A 197 -8.09 -9.04 6.85
CA GLY A 197 -7.06 -9.97 7.32
C GLY A 197 -6.08 -10.31 6.20
N TYR A 198 -4.79 -10.13 6.45
CA TYR A 198 -3.74 -10.56 5.53
C TYR A 198 -2.46 -10.97 6.24
N GLY A 199 -1.61 -11.71 5.54
CA GLY A 199 -0.30 -12.10 6.03
C GLY A 199 0.58 -12.67 4.94
N TYR A 200 1.87 -12.76 5.23
CA TYR A 200 2.84 -13.40 4.35
C TYR A 200 3.51 -14.55 5.09
N LEU A 201 3.44 -15.75 4.52
CA LEU A 201 4.18 -16.92 4.98
C LEU A 201 4.86 -17.55 3.77
N PRO A 202 6.08 -18.12 3.91
CA PRO A 202 6.75 -18.74 2.80
C PRO A 202 6.12 -20.11 2.50
N LEU A 203 6.10 -20.50 1.23
CA LEU A 203 5.77 -21.86 0.78
C LEU A 203 6.95 -22.47 -0.01
N PRO A 204 7.22 -23.78 0.11
CA PRO A 204 8.30 -24.47 -0.61
C PRO A 204 7.89 -24.78 -2.06
N LEU A 205 7.60 -23.75 -2.86
CA LEU A 205 7.14 -23.93 -4.25
C LEU A 205 8.28 -24.21 -5.23
N THR A 206 9.48 -23.73 -4.96
CA THR A 206 10.71 -24.02 -5.71
C THR A 206 11.72 -24.78 -4.86
N GLU A 207 12.73 -25.35 -5.49
CA GLU A 207 13.98 -25.73 -4.83
C GLU A 207 14.98 -24.58 -4.82
N ALA A 208 15.96 -24.66 -3.92
CA ALA A 208 17.06 -23.71 -3.89
C ALA A 208 18.06 -24.05 -5.02
N LYS A 209 18.62 -23.02 -5.65
CA LYS A 209 19.56 -23.16 -6.76
C LYS A 209 20.90 -22.53 -6.39
N SER A 210 21.99 -23.11 -6.88
CA SER A 210 23.33 -22.52 -6.76
C SER A 210 23.57 -21.37 -7.74
N THR A 211 22.76 -21.28 -8.79
CA THR A 211 22.90 -20.27 -9.84
C THR A 211 21.62 -19.45 -10.03
N THR A 212 21.80 -18.24 -10.56
CA THR A 212 20.75 -17.30 -10.93
C THR A 212 21.06 -16.82 -12.33
N ALA A 213 20.18 -17.07 -13.30
CA ALA A 213 20.35 -16.69 -14.71
C ALA A 213 21.71 -17.13 -15.30
N GLY A 214 22.20 -18.30 -14.90
CA GLY A 214 23.48 -18.86 -15.35
C GLY A 214 24.71 -18.42 -14.54
N GLU A 215 24.61 -17.39 -13.71
CA GLU A 215 25.72 -16.90 -12.87
C GLU A 215 25.78 -17.61 -11.52
N ASN A 216 26.97 -17.70 -10.91
CA ASN A 216 27.20 -18.34 -9.59
C ASN A 216 26.70 -17.47 -8.43
N ILE A 217 25.39 -17.22 -8.42
CA ILE A 217 24.64 -16.49 -7.41
C ILE A 217 23.52 -17.42 -6.94
N PRO A 218 23.46 -17.81 -5.66
CA PRO A 218 22.39 -18.65 -5.16
C PRO A 218 21.04 -17.94 -5.23
N THR A 219 20.01 -18.72 -5.59
CA THR A 219 18.60 -18.36 -5.41
C THR A 219 18.01 -19.26 -4.32
N GLY A 220 17.40 -18.65 -3.30
CA GLY A 220 16.73 -19.41 -2.25
C GLY A 220 15.41 -20.03 -2.69
N ASN A 221 14.65 -20.61 -1.76
CA ASN A 221 13.39 -21.29 -2.06
C ASN A 221 12.17 -20.68 -1.36
N GLN A 222 12.33 -19.59 -0.62
CA GLN A 222 11.24 -18.97 0.12
C GLN A 222 10.30 -18.21 -0.81
N SER A 223 9.25 -18.88 -1.26
CA SER A 223 8.16 -18.26 -2.02
C SER A 223 7.19 -17.60 -1.05
N TRP A 224 7.47 -16.36 -0.66
CA TRP A 224 6.64 -15.56 0.25
C TRP A 224 5.26 -15.34 -0.35
N THR A 225 4.27 -16.00 0.25
CA THR A 225 2.90 -16.11 -0.27
C THR A 225 1.96 -15.24 0.55
N LEU A 226 1.16 -14.42 -0.14
CA LEU A 226 0.07 -13.66 0.47
C LEU A 226 -1.07 -14.62 0.82
N PHE A 227 -1.48 -14.60 2.09
CA PHE A 227 -2.72 -15.19 2.57
C PHE A 227 -3.71 -14.09 2.92
N LEU A 228 -4.96 -14.28 2.53
CA LEU A 228 -6.07 -13.39 2.90
C LEU A 228 -7.07 -14.11 3.82
N ASN A 229 -7.70 -13.34 4.71
CA ASN A 229 -8.91 -13.71 5.42
C ASN A 229 -9.88 -12.53 5.40
N THR A 230 -10.85 -12.60 4.49
CA THR A 230 -11.85 -11.57 4.23
C THR A 230 -13.25 -12.16 4.35
N GLY A 231 -14.29 -11.34 4.33
CA GLY A 231 -15.67 -11.81 4.50
C GLY A 231 -16.14 -12.78 3.41
N ASN A 232 -15.57 -12.67 2.20
CA ASN A 232 -15.96 -13.44 1.02
C ASN A 232 -14.82 -14.20 0.32
N PHE A 233 -13.57 -14.11 0.79
CA PHE A 233 -12.44 -14.90 0.29
C PHE A 233 -11.41 -15.22 1.38
N LYS A 234 -10.91 -16.46 1.40
CA LYS A 234 -9.87 -16.91 2.33
C LYS A 234 -8.85 -17.79 1.63
N GLY A 235 -7.58 -17.68 2.01
CA GLY A 235 -6.51 -18.57 1.55
C GLY A 235 -5.39 -17.87 0.78
N PRO A 236 -4.50 -18.65 0.16
CA PRO A 236 -3.35 -18.11 -0.56
C PRO A 236 -3.80 -17.43 -1.85
N VAL A 237 -3.13 -16.34 -2.23
CA VAL A 237 -3.49 -15.54 -3.42
C VAL A 237 -2.41 -15.61 -4.49
N ALA A 238 -1.20 -15.17 -4.14
CA ALA A 238 -0.06 -15.02 -5.03
C ALA A 238 1.23 -15.00 -4.20
N PHE A 239 2.37 -15.21 -4.84
CA PHE A 239 3.66 -15.24 -4.16
C PHE A 239 4.75 -14.50 -4.93
N PHE A 240 5.71 -13.95 -4.20
CA PHE A 240 6.94 -13.42 -4.79
C PHE A 240 7.84 -14.58 -5.22
N THR A 241 8.27 -14.58 -6.48
CA THR A 241 9.19 -15.61 -6.97
C THR A 241 10.56 -15.43 -6.30
N PRO A 242 11.27 -16.50 -5.91
CA PRO A 242 12.63 -16.35 -5.35
C PRO A 242 13.57 -15.56 -6.27
N TYR A 243 13.44 -15.74 -7.59
CA TYR A 243 14.19 -14.98 -8.59
C TYR A 243 13.96 -13.46 -8.53
N PHE A 244 12.79 -12.99 -8.08
CA PHE A 244 12.55 -11.56 -7.85
C PHE A 244 13.59 -10.96 -6.91
N TRP A 245 14.00 -11.70 -5.89
CA TRP A 245 14.97 -11.24 -4.91
C TRP A 245 16.41 -11.45 -5.37
N SER A 246 16.75 -12.64 -5.89
CA SER A 246 18.13 -12.98 -6.23
C SER A 246 18.68 -12.23 -7.45
N GLN A 247 17.83 -11.86 -8.43
CA GLN A 247 18.27 -11.19 -9.66
C GLN A 247 18.99 -9.87 -9.42
N VAL A 248 18.75 -9.19 -8.29
CA VAL A 248 19.42 -7.92 -7.98
C VAL A 248 20.93 -8.12 -7.79
N ALA A 249 21.35 -9.31 -7.33
CA ALA A 249 22.74 -9.65 -7.13
C ALA A 249 23.50 -9.86 -8.46
N LEU A 250 22.81 -10.05 -9.59
CA LEU A 250 23.45 -10.09 -10.91
C LEU A 250 24.19 -8.79 -11.24
N LYS A 251 23.65 -7.64 -10.77
CA LYS A 251 24.27 -6.32 -10.94
C LYS A 251 25.10 -5.89 -9.72
N ASN A 252 24.94 -6.58 -8.59
CA ASN A 252 25.66 -6.29 -7.36
C ASN A 252 25.98 -7.61 -6.61
N PRO A 253 27.01 -8.36 -7.02
CA PRO A 253 27.30 -9.68 -6.44
C PRO A 253 27.58 -9.64 -4.93
N GLY A 254 27.99 -8.49 -4.38
CA GLY A 254 28.27 -8.31 -2.95
C GLY A 254 27.05 -8.45 -2.03
N VAL A 255 25.83 -8.40 -2.58
CA VAL A 255 24.58 -8.59 -1.82
C VAL A 255 23.97 -9.99 -1.97
N SER A 256 24.70 -10.93 -2.59
CA SER A 256 24.26 -12.30 -2.78
C SER A 256 23.84 -12.97 -1.45
N GLY A 257 22.67 -13.62 -1.46
CA GLY A 257 22.11 -14.29 -0.29
C GLY A 257 21.61 -13.39 0.84
N LEU A 258 21.48 -12.06 0.62
CA LEU A 258 21.05 -11.10 1.64
C LEU A 258 19.57 -10.68 1.55
N PHE A 259 18.73 -11.44 0.83
CA PHE A 259 17.32 -11.11 0.59
C PHE A 259 16.37 -12.21 1.03
N LEU A 260 15.07 -11.93 0.94
CA LEU A 260 14.00 -12.74 1.50
C LEU A 260 13.84 -14.13 0.85
N ASP A 261 14.39 -14.37 -0.34
CA ASP A 261 14.44 -15.72 -0.91
C ASP A 261 15.30 -16.68 -0.06
N VAL A 262 16.39 -16.18 0.53
CA VAL A 262 17.35 -16.95 1.34
C VAL A 262 17.21 -16.68 2.84
N LEU A 263 17.14 -15.41 3.24
CA LEU A 263 17.09 -15.02 4.64
C LEU A 263 15.67 -15.14 5.20
N PRO A 264 15.52 -15.49 6.49
CA PRO A 264 14.22 -15.44 7.13
C PRO A 264 13.79 -13.98 7.37
N SER A 265 12.53 -13.75 7.71
CA SER A 265 12.00 -12.41 8.03
C SER A 265 12.35 -11.97 9.45
N ASN A 266 12.52 -10.68 9.70
CA ASN A 266 12.63 -10.17 11.07
C ASN A 266 11.31 -10.38 11.83
N ALA A 267 11.36 -10.99 13.01
CA ALA A 267 10.18 -11.23 13.83
C ALA A 267 9.58 -9.92 14.38
N ASN A 268 10.42 -8.91 14.64
CA ASN A 268 10.05 -7.65 15.27
C ASN A 268 9.82 -6.57 14.22
N LYS A 269 8.64 -6.58 13.61
CA LYS A 269 8.26 -5.68 12.52
C LYS A 269 7.80 -4.31 13.02
N TYR A 270 7.91 -3.31 12.15
CA TYR A 270 7.33 -1.99 12.35
C TYR A 270 5.86 -2.01 11.93
N TYR A 271 4.97 -1.51 12.79
CA TYR A 271 3.55 -1.37 12.48
C TYR A 271 3.20 0.11 12.46
N GLU A 272 2.92 0.62 11.25
CA GLU A 272 2.76 2.06 11.05
C GLU A 272 1.73 2.34 9.96
N MET A 273 1.21 3.57 9.94
CA MET A 273 0.48 4.13 8.81
C MET A 273 1.35 5.22 8.18
N GLU A 274 1.84 4.96 6.96
CA GLU A 274 2.61 5.95 6.20
C GLU A 274 1.68 6.85 5.39
N THR A 275 1.82 8.15 5.57
CA THR A 275 1.13 9.18 4.81
C THR A 275 2.15 10.04 4.08
N GLN A 276 2.15 10.00 2.76
CA GLN A 276 3.09 10.79 1.95
C GLN A 276 2.48 12.12 1.49
N TYR A 277 1.16 12.19 1.36
CA TYR A 277 0.51 13.41 0.88
C TYR A 277 -0.95 13.46 1.32
N VAL A 278 -1.28 14.38 2.23
CA VAL A 278 -2.64 14.89 2.46
C VAL A 278 -2.63 16.36 2.06
N PRO A 279 -3.55 16.83 1.19
CA PRO A 279 -3.61 18.24 0.81
C PRO A 279 -3.72 19.16 2.04
N SER A 280 -2.97 20.26 2.03
CA SER A 280 -3.03 21.29 3.07
C SER A 280 -2.92 22.69 2.45
N ALA A 281 -3.21 23.73 3.24
CA ALA A 281 -2.98 25.13 2.89
C ALA A 281 -2.57 25.92 4.14
N GLU A 282 -1.59 26.80 4.00
CA GLU A 282 -1.17 27.75 5.04
C GLU A 282 -1.75 29.15 4.77
N GLY A 283 -2.03 29.90 5.84
CA GLY A 283 -2.41 31.31 5.79
C GLY A 283 -1.88 32.05 7.01
N THR A 284 -1.46 33.30 6.81
CA THR A 284 -0.92 34.17 7.87
C THR A 284 -1.89 35.31 8.14
N ASP A 285 -2.12 35.62 9.42
CA ASP A 285 -2.97 36.74 9.81
C ASP A 285 -2.22 38.10 9.78
N ALA A 286 -2.93 39.19 10.09
CA ALA A 286 -2.34 40.53 10.11
C ALA A 286 -1.27 40.75 11.20
N LYS A 287 -1.17 39.86 12.19
CA LYS A 287 -0.17 39.89 13.27
C LYS A 287 1.07 39.07 12.94
N GLY A 288 1.06 38.34 11.82
CA GLY A 288 2.13 37.42 11.43
C GLY A 288 1.98 36.00 12.00
N GLU A 289 0.85 35.68 12.62
CA GLU A 289 0.58 34.33 13.14
C GLU A 289 0.19 33.40 11.99
N LYS A 290 0.75 32.19 12.00
CA LYS A 290 0.54 31.20 10.92
C LYS A 290 -0.50 30.17 11.30
N TYR A 291 -1.41 29.90 10.37
CA TYR A 291 -2.45 28.90 10.47
C TYR A 291 -2.37 27.94 9.29
N MET A 292 -2.83 26.72 9.49
CA MET A 292 -2.92 25.70 8.45
C MET A 292 -4.31 25.09 8.45
N ARG A 293 -4.82 24.78 7.25
CA ARG A 293 -5.94 23.86 7.05
C ARG A 293 -5.48 22.60 6.32
N ILE A 294 -5.97 21.43 6.72
CA ILE A 294 -5.73 20.15 6.04
C ILE A 294 -7.04 19.55 5.52
N ALA A 295 -6.95 18.67 4.52
CA ALA A 295 -8.10 17.90 4.06
C ALA A 295 -8.69 17.04 5.19
N SER A 296 -10.01 16.87 5.20
CA SER A 296 -10.76 16.22 6.29
C SER A 296 -10.37 14.76 6.48
N ILE A 297 -9.45 14.48 7.41
CA ILE A 297 -9.05 13.13 7.79
C ILE A 297 -10.13 12.49 8.66
N GLN A 298 -10.42 11.21 8.39
CA GLN A 298 -11.48 10.46 9.04
C GLN A 298 -11.00 9.14 9.62
N TYR A 299 -11.67 8.69 10.68
CA TYR A 299 -11.48 7.37 11.31
C TYR A 299 -12.83 6.70 11.59
N PRO A 300 -12.94 5.37 11.44
CA PRO A 300 -14.14 4.64 11.83
C PRO A 300 -14.25 4.61 13.36
N ALA A 301 -15.45 4.74 13.89
CA ALA A 301 -15.68 4.66 15.33
C ALA A 301 -16.77 3.65 15.66
N ALA A 302 -16.52 2.89 16.71
CA ALA A 302 -17.49 2.01 17.34
C ALA A 302 -18.52 2.82 18.16
N PRO A 303 -19.57 2.18 18.71
CA PRO A 303 -20.59 2.87 19.50
C PRO A 303 -20.04 3.66 20.69
N ASP A 304 -18.96 3.19 21.31
CA ASP A 304 -18.24 3.84 22.42
C ASP A 304 -17.45 5.09 22.01
N GLY A 305 -17.34 5.39 20.71
CA GLY A 305 -16.60 6.53 20.20
C GLY A 305 -15.12 6.26 19.92
N ASN A 306 -14.64 5.05 20.14
CA ASN A 306 -13.23 4.67 19.91
C ASN A 306 -13.04 3.98 18.55
N SER A 307 -11.84 4.09 17.99
CA SER A 307 -11.47 3.46 16.72
C SER A 307 -10.65 2.21 16.95
N ARG A 308 -11.14 1.05 16.51
CA ARG A 308 -10.41 -0.23 16.55
C ARG A 308 -9.78 -0.44 15.18
N VAL A 309 -8.49 -0.18 15.04
CA VAL A 309 -7.82 -0.05 13.73
C VAL A 309 -6.89 -1.21 13.37
N MET A 310 -6.42 -1.97 14.36
CA MET A 310 -5.67 -3.21 14.14
C MET A 310 -6.07 -4.26 15.17
N ASN A 311 -5.99 -5.54 14.80
CA ASN A 311 -6.26 -6.66 15.69
C ASN A 311 -5.35 -7.85 15.38
N ARG A 312 -4.99 -8.59 16.43
CA ARG A 312 -4.35 -9.92 16.37
C ARG A 312 -3.10 -9.96 15.49
N LEU A 313 -2.05 -9.25 15.91
CA LEU A 313 -0.74 -9.32 15.28
C LEU A 313 -0.07 -10.66 15.59
N MET A 314 0.14 -11.51 14.59
CA MET A 314 0.79 -12.80 14.75
C MET A 314 2.11 -12.84 13.98
N VAL A 315 3.12 -13.50 14.56
CA VAL A 315 4.35 -13.89 13.87
C VAL A 315 4.55 -15.40 14.00
N TYR A 316 5.18 -16.02 13.01
CA TYR A 316 5.23 -17.48 12.88
C TYR A 316 6.65 -18.00 12.70
N ASN A 317 6.90 -19.24 13.10
CA ASN A 317 8.08 -20.00 12.67
C ASN A 317 7.70 -20.97 11.53
N LYS A 318 8.67 -21.64 10.90
CA LYS A 318 8.42 -22.50 9.72
C LYS A 318 7.51 -23.70 10.00
N LYS A 319 7.44 -24.20 11.23
CA LYS A 319 6.54 -25.31 11.58
C LYS A 319 5.07 -24.93 11.49
N ALA A 320 4.74 -23.64 11.56
CA ALA A 320 3.37 -23.16 11.43
C ALA A 320 2.72 -23.53 10.09
N LEU A 321 3.52 -23.71 9.03
CA LEU A 321 3.00 -24.11 7.71
C LEU A 321 4.06 -24.79 6.82
N TRP A 322 5.23 -24.18 6.67
CA TRP A 322 6.26 -24.58 5.69
C TRP A 322 6.67 -26.05 5.83
N ASP A 323 7.03 -26.50 7.04
CA ASP A 323 7.61 -27.84 7.25
C ASP A 323 6.62 -28.95 6.86
N GLY A 324 5.34 -28.76 7.19
CA GLY A 324 4.27 -29.68 6.81
C GLY A 324 4.03 -29.69 5.29
N VAL A 325 4.02 -28.52 4.64
CA VAL A 325 3.88 -28.44 3.17
C VAL A 325 5.06 -29.09 2.47
N LYS A 326 6.30 -28.88 2.95
CA LYS A 326 7.50 -29.53 2.39
C LYS A 326 7.40 -31.04 2.49
N ALA A 327 7.08 -31.56 3.68
CA ALA A 327 6.90 -32.99 3.88
C ALA A 327 5.81 -33.59 2.96
N TRP A 328 4.72 -32.85 2.72
CA TRP A 328 3.69 -33.27 1.76
C TRP A 328 4.19 -33.31 0.31
N PHE A 329 4.94 -32.30 -0.11
CA PHE A 329 5.53 -32.29 -1.44
C PHE A 329 6.50 -33.45 -1.65
N ASP A 330 7.23 -33.84 -0.59
CA ASP A 330 8.15 -34.99 -0.57
C ASP A 330 7.46 -36.36 -0.44
N GLY A 331 6.13 -36.43 -0.64
CA GLY A 331 5.36 -37.68 -0.63
C GLY A 331 4.67 -38.01 0.70
N GLY A 332 4.76 -37.12 1.69
CA GLY A 332 4.02 -37.20 2.94
C GLY A 332 2.51 -36.94 2.78
N LYS A 333 1.79 -36.90 3.91
CA LYS A 333 0.34 -36.69 3.92
C LYS A 333 -0.03 -35.26 3.52
N PRO A 334 -1.18 -35.06 2.84
CA PRO A 334 -1.72 -33.74 2.58
C PRO A 334 -1.89 -32.91 3.85
N VAL A 335 -1.49 -31.63 3.78
CA VAL A 335 -1.75 -30.64 4.83
C VAL A 335 -2.96 -29.78 4.48
N SER A 336 -3.72 -29.35 5.49
CA SER A 336 -4.98 -28.60 5.29
C SER A 336 -4.79 -27.14 4.86
N GLY A 337 -3.59 -26.58 5.09
CA GLY A 337 -3.31 -25.16 4.89
C GLY A 337 -3.65 -24.29 6.10
N LEU A 338 -4.30 -24.85 7.13
CA LEU A 338 -4.55 -24.15 8.39
C LEU A 338 -3.21 -23.83 9.07
N ILE A 339 -2.97 -22.55 9.35
CA ILE A 339 -1.72 -22.11 9.97
C ILE A 339 -1.75 -22.45 11.46
N ASP A 340 -0.77 -23.23 11.92
CA ASP A 340 -0.68 -23.65 13.31
C ASP A 340 -0.25 -22.48 14.21
N THR A 341 -1.21 -21.97 14.98
CA THR A 341 -0.96 -20.86 15.91
C THR A 341 -0.10 -21.23 17.10
N SER A 342 0.07 -22.52 17.41
CA SER A 342 0.97 -22.97 18.47
C SER A 342 2.45 -22.80 18.09
N GLU A 343 2.73 -22.74 16.79
CA GLU A 343 4.04 -22.42 16.21
C GLU A 343 4.18 -20.93 15.86
N GLY A 344 3.30 -20.10 16.42
CA GLY A 344 3.32 -18.65 16.32
C GLY A 344 3.33 -17.96 17.69
N PHE A 345 3.43 -16.63 17.65
CA PHE A 345 3.32 -15.77 18.82
C PHE A 345 2.46 -14.56 18.50
N MET A 346 1.54 -14.24 19.41
CA MET A 346 0.70 -13.05 19.29
C MET A 346 1.42 -11.84 19.89
N GLN A 347 1.83 -10.89 19.05
CA GLN A 347 2.49 -9.66 19.51
C GLN A 347 1.46 -8.74 20.17
N HIS A 348 1.87 -8.14 21.30
CA HIS A 348 1.02 -7.23 22.06
C HIS A 348 1.36 -5.77 21.76
N PHE A 349 0.34 -4.94 21.60
CA PHE A 349 0.47 -3.49 21.60
C PHE A 349 0.85 -2.99 22.99
N THR A 350 1.63 -1.91 23.06
CA THR A 350 1.97 -1.26 24.34
C THR A 350 1.03 -0.12 24.71
N GLY A 351 0.03 0.18 23.86
CA GLY A 351 -0.83 1.36 23.99
C GLY A 351 -0.13 2.68 23.72
N LYS A 352 1.05 2.67 23.06
CA LYS A 352 1.78 3.87 22.67
C LYS A 352 1.73 4.05 21.16
N VAL A 353 1.21 5.21 20.74
CA VAL A 353 1.21 5.70 19.37
C VAL A 353 1.90 7.05 19.34
N ARG A 354 2.76 7.27 18.34
CA ARG A 354 3.37 8.57 18.07
C ARG A 354 3.14 8.97 16.63
N SER A 355 3.17 10.27 16.34
CA SER A 355 3.14 10.78 14.98
C SER A 355 4.42 11.50 14.61
N THR A 356 4.77 11.44 13.32
CA THR A 356 5.73 12.35 12.69
C THR A 356 5.08 13.17 11.58
N TRP A 357 3.75 13.32 11.60
CA TRP A 357 3.05 14.16 10.66
C TRP A 357 3.50 15.59 10.78
N GLN A 358 3.81 16.19 9.64
CA GLN A 358 4.35 17.54 9.55
C GLN A 358 3.94 18.15 8.20
N LEU A 359 3.95 19.48 8.14
CA LEU A 359 3.79 20.19 6.88
C LEU A 359 5.05 20.00 6.02
N PHE A 360 4.87 19.57 4.78
CA PHE A 360 5.93 19.52 3.78
C PHE A 360 6.04 20.87 3.11
N GLU A 361 6.90 21.71 3.69
CA GLU A 361 7.25 23.03 3.17
C GLU A 361 8.44 22.93 2.21
N ASP A 362 8.33 23.63 1.08
CA ASP A 362 9.46 23.86 0.19
C ASP A 362 10.52 24.68 0.94
N ASN A 363 11.79 24.27 0.81
CA ASN A 363 12.96 24.94 1.41
C ASN A 363 13.11 24.87 2.94
N VAL A 364 12.28 24.11 3.66
CA VAL A 364 12.51 23.79 5.09
C VAL A 364 13.11 22.37 5.22
N PRO A 365 14.34 22.22 5.76
CA PRO A 365 14.93 20.90 5.96
C PRO A 365 14.07 20.00 6.84
N LYS A 366 14.03 18.68 6.56
CA LYS A 366 13.17 17.70 7.24
C LYS A 366 13.25 17.77 8.78
N ASN A 367 14.44 17.97 9.34
CA ASN A 367 14.69 18.04 10.78
C ASN A 367 14.32 19.38 11.43
N HIS A 368 13.81 20.34 10.65
CA HIS A 368 13.39 21.66 11.10
C HIS A 368 11.90 21.92 10.83
N ARG A 369 11.15 20.90 10.38
CA ARG A 369 9.71 21.01 10.12
C ARG A 369 8.95 20.73 11.40
N ALA A 370 8.00 21.60 11.73
CA ALA A 370 7.14 21.45 12.89
C ALA A 370 6.16 20.27 12.72
N LEU A 371 6.00 19.49 13.79
CA LEU A 371 5.08 18.37 13.81
C LEU A 371 3.66 18.83 14.14
N LEU A 372 2.67 18.08 13.67
CA LEU A 372 1.30 18.19 14.14
C LEU A 372 1.21 17.59 15.53
N ASN A 373 0.75 18.37 16.50
CA ASN A 373 0.53 17.90 17.87
C ASN A 373 -0.79 17.12 17.98
N ILE A 374 -0.72 15.86 17.55
CA ILE A 374 -1.86 14.96 17.61
C ILE A 374 -2.25 14.54 19.04
N ASN A 375 -1.36 14.69 20.02
CA ASN A 375 -1.58 14.24 21.40
C ASN A 375 -2.68 15.04 22.10
N THR A 376 -3.04 16.20 21.55
CA THR A 376 -4.17 17.02 22.02
C THR A 376 -5.53 16.35 21.77
N PHE A 377 -5.63 15.47 20.76
CA PHE A 377 -6.88 14.84 20.36
C PHE A 377 -6.82 13.32 20.16
N LEU A 378 -5.64 12.70 20.17
CA LEU A 378 -5.45 11.26 20.00
C LEU A 378 -4.66 10.68 21.17
N SER A 379 -5.17 9.58 21.72
CA SER A 379 -4.39 8.66 22.56
C SER A 379 -4.69 7.21 22.15
N ALA A 380 -3.87 6.25 22.59
CA ALA A 380 -4.13 4.84 22.38
C ALA A 380 -4.47 4.15 23.69
N ASP A 381 -5.45 3.26 23.64
CA ASP A 381 -5.82 2.41 24.77
C ASP A 381 -4.78 1.29 24.95
N SER A 382 -4.55 0.91 26.19
CA SER A 382 -3.68 -0.21 26.59
C SER A 382 -4.43 -1.36 27.27
N ALA A 383 -5.75 -1.25 27.44
CA ALA A 383 -6.56 -2.25 28.14
C ALA A 383 -6.62 -3.60 27.42
N ASP A 384 -6.82 -3.58 26.09
CA ASP A 384 -6.74 -4.78 25.25
C ASP A 384 -5.39 -4.83 24.51
N PRO A 385 -4.44 -5.69 24.92
CA PRO A 385 -3.12 -5.73 24.33
C PRO A 385 -3.09 -6.32 22.91
N ILE A 386 -4.19 -6.92 22.42
CA ILE A 386 -4.25 -7.56 21.10
C ILE A 386 -5.02 -6.73 20.06
N THR A 387 -5.56 -5.57 20.47
CA THR A 387 -6.27 -4.64 19.61
C THR A 387 -5.67 -3.24 19.75
N LEU A 388 -5.34 -2.60 18.63
CA LEU A 388 -5.01 -1.18 18.65
C LEU A 388 -6.30 -0.37 18.65
N THR A 389 -6.65 0.15 19.82
CA THR A 389 -7.79 1.05 20.00
C THR A 389 -7.28 2.48 20.17
N LEU A 390 -7.79 3.40 19.35
CA LEU A 390 -7.51 4.83 19.42
C LEU A 390 -8.69 5.54 20.11
N ASN A 391 -8.36 6.36 21.10
CA ASN A 391 -9.29 7.19 21.83
C ASN A 391 -9.16 8.64 21.36
N TRP A 392 -10.29 9.35 21.34
CA TRP A 392 -10.38 10.67 20.74
C TRP A 392 -10.91 11.70 21.73
N ASN A 393 -10.33 12.91 21.70
CA ASN A 393 -10.88 14.04 22.44
C ASN A 393 -12.15 14.54 21.75
N SER A 394 -13.32 14.25 22.33
CA SER A 394 -14.63 14.60 21.77
C SER A 394 -14.87 16.11 21.59
N ASN A 395 -14.07 16.96 22.22
CA ASN A 395 -14.15 18.41 22.04
C ASN A 395 -13.44 18.89 20.75
N LEU A 396 -12.54 18.08 20.21
CA LEU A 396 -11.71 18.42 19.04
C LEU A 396 -12.05 17.58 17.80
N VAL A 397 -12.70 16.44 17.96
CA VAL A 397 -13.18 15.61 16.84
C VAL A 397 -14.70 15.73 16.68
N THR A 398 -15.19 15.64 15.44
CA THR A 398 -16.63 15.60 15.18
C THR A 398 -17.07 14.19 14.83
N ARG A 399 -18.19 13.73 15.41
CA ARG A 399 -18.74 12.39 15.19
C ARG A 399 -19.97 12.45 14.29
N ARG A 400 -19.98 11.66 13.22
CA ARG A 400 -21.09 11.55 12.27
C ARG A 400 -21.54 10.12 12.14
N LYS A 401 -22.85 9.88 12.22
CA LYS A 401 -23.46 8.58 11.92
C LYS A 401 -23.51 8.34 10.41
N ILE A 402 -23.17 7.13 10.00
CA ILE A 402 -23.28 6.64 8.61
C ILE A 402 -24.00 5.28 8.62
N ALA A 403 -24.31 4.73 7.44
CA ALA A 403 -25.02 3.45 7.32
C ALA A 403 -24.26 2.28 7.99
N SER A 404 -22.92 2.28 7.89
CA SER A 404 -22.05 1.22 8.44
C SER A 404 -21.57 1.47 9.88
N GLY A 405 -21.97 2.58 10.53
CA GLY A 405 -21.54 2.90 11.89
C GLY A 405 -21.32 4.40 12.10
N TYR A 406 -20.14 4.76 12.60
CA TYR A 406 -19.77 6.16 12.83
C TYR A 406 -18.43 6.48 12.20
N LEU A 407 -18.30 7.72 11.73
CA LEU A 407 -17.03 8.31 11.33
C LEU A 407 -16.72 9.48 12.26
N LEU A 408 -15.45 9.56 12.67
CA LEU A 408 -14.88 10.72 13.32
C LEU A 408 -14.12 11.53 12.29
N THR A 409 -14.31 12.84 12.28
CA THR A 409 -13.46 13.77 11.53
C THR A 409 -12.49 14.44 12.50
N LEU A 410 -11.20 14.38 12.18
CA LEU A 410 -10.15 15.03 12.95
C LEU A 410 -10.19 16.55 12.79
N PRO A 411 -9.48 17.33 13.63
CA PRO A 411 -9.33 18.76 13.41
C PRO A 411 -8.83 19.08 12.00
N GLU A 412 -9.44 20.06 11.34
CA GLU A 412 -9.00 20.53 10.03
C GLU A 412 -8.05 21.73 10.15
N TYR A 413 -8.11 22.48 11.24
CA TYR A 413 -7.40 23.75 11.42
C TYR A 413 -6.36 23.66 12.53
N TYR A 414 -5.21 24.26 12.27
CA TYR A 414 -4.06 24.25 13.17
C TYR A 414 -3.44 25.65 13.25
N HIS A 415 -2.98 26.05 14.42
CA HIS A 415 -2.18 27.25 14.66
C HIS A 415 -0.74 26.85 14.95
N PHE A 416 0.22 27.55 14.35
CA PHE A 416 1.63 27.35 14.59
C PHE A 416 2.03 28.00 15.92
N VAL A 417 2.49 27.19 16.87
CA VAL A 417 2.92 27.65 18.20
C VAL A 417 4.42 27.43 18.32
N LYS A 418 5.11 28.46 18.81
CA LYS A 418 6.54 28.40 19.13
C LYS A 418 6.76 28.79 20.58
N ASN A 419 7.35 27.89 21.36
CA ASN A 419 7.75 28.18 22.72
C ASN A 419 9.17 28.78 22.74
N ASN A 420 9.49 29.62 23.73
CA ASN A 420 10.80 30.30 23.81
C ASN A 420 12.01 29.34 23.80
N ASN A 421 11.82 28.09 24.22
CA ASN A 421 12.87 27.05 24.26
C ASN A 421 12.83 26.09 23.07
N ASP A 422 11.88 26.24 22.14
CA ASP A 422 11.72 25.38 20.98
C ASP A 422 11.98 26.18 19.70
N SER A 423 13.07 25.85 19.00
CA SER A 423 13.45 26.54 17.77
C SER A 423 12.59 26.11 16.56
N ILE A 424 11.88 24.98 16.64
CA ILE A 424 11.11 24.38 15.54
C ILE A 424 9.62 24.72 15.64
N GLY A 425 9.02 24.59 16.82
CA GLY A 425 7.60 24.81 17.05
C GLY A 425 6.71 23.61 16.68
N GLU A 426 5.40 23.77 16.85
CA GLU A 426 4.39 22.72 16.61
C GLU A 426 3.10 23.29 16.01
N TRP A 427 2.36 22.44 15.29
CA TRP A 427 1.02 22.76 14.80
C TRP A 427 -0.03 22.21 15.76
N VAL A 428 -0.74 23.11 16.45
CA VAL A 428 -1.75 22.77 17.48
C VAL A 428 -3.15 22.93 16.90
N ALA A 429 -4.03 21.96 17.13
CA ALA A 429 -5.41 22.01 16.65
C ALA A 429 -6.17 23.20 17.27
N VAL A 430 -6.92 23.94 16.45
CA VAL A 430 -7.76 25.08 16.86
C VAL A 430 -9.16 24.97 16.28
N ALA A 431 -10.14 25.62 16.91
CA ALA A 431 -11.50 25.63 16.37
C ALA A 431 -11.55 26.48 15.09
N PRO A 432 -12.44 26.17 14.12
CA PRO A 432 -12.60 26.99 12.92
C PRO A 432 -12.94 28.46 13.20
N SER A 433 -13.60 28.74 14.33
CA SER A 433 -13.95 30.09 14.79
C SER A 433 -12.74 30.91 15.22
N ASP A 434 -11.65 30.25 15.61
CA ASP A 434 -10.43 30.89 16.14
C ASP A 434 -9.45 31.23 15.01
N VAL A 435 -9.74 30.80 13.78
CA VAL A 435 -8.94 31.08 12.58
C VAL A 435 -9.37 32.41 11.98
N PRO A 436 -8.49 33.44 11.95
CA PRO A 436 -8.84 34.76 11.42
C PRO A 436 -9.30 34.68 9.95
N THR A 437 -10.36 35.42 9.60
CA THR A 437 -10.99 35.34 8.27
C THR A 437 -10.04 35.82 7.17
N GLU A 438 -9.14 36.75 7.49
CA GLU A 438 -8.11 37.28 6.60
C GLU A 438 -7.09 36.23 6.14
N THR A 439 -6.92 35.11 6.87
CA THR A 439 -6.07 33.99 6.42
C THR A 439 -6.59 33.33 5.15
N GLY A 440 -7.88 33.50 4.83
CA GLY A 440 -8.54 32.88 3.67
C GLY A 440 -8.81 31.38 3.81
N LEU A 441 -8.34 30.71 4.87
CA LEU A 441 -8.40 29.25 5.03
C LEU A 441 -9.82 28.68 5.06
N GLN A 442 -10.80 29.45 5.54
CA GLN A 442 -12.21 29.05 5.53
C GLN A 442 -12.78 28.86 4.11
N LYS A 443 -12.16 29.49 3.10
CA LYS A 443 -12.57 29.39 1.68
C LYS A 443 -11.86 28.26 0.93
N VAL A 444 -10.88 27.60 1.56
CA VAL A 444 -10.10 26.52 0.94
C VAL A 444 -10.95 25.25 0.85
N TYR A 445 -10.88 24.56 -0.29
CA TYR A 445 -11.55 23.27 -0.49
C TYR A 445 -10.63 22.31 -1.26
N PHE A 446 -10.46 21.10 -0.72
CA PHE A 446 -9.54 20.09 -1.26
C PHE A 446 -10.29 19.08 -2.13
N LYS A 447 -10.60 19.48 -3.37
CA LYS A 447 -11.22 18.59 -4.36
C LYS A 447 -10.19 17.94 -5.27
N ASN A 448 -10.57 16.81 -5.89
CA ASN A 448 -9.83 16.30 -7.03
C ASN A 448 -9.83 17.33 -8.16
N SER A 449 -8.65 17.90 -8.43
CA SER A 449 -8.42 18.82 -9.54
C SER A 449 -7.82 18.12 -10.76
N ASP A 450 -7.51 16.82 -10.68
CA ASP A 450 -6.97 16.05 -11.79
C ASP A 450 -8.07 15.69 -12.78
N THR A 451 -8.03 16.32 -13.96
CA THR A 451 -8.95 16.07 -15.07
C THR A 451 -8.40 15.04 -16.06
N ALA A 452 -7.16 14.55 -15.89
CA ALA A 452 -6.57 13.63 -16.82
C ALA A 452 -7.24 12.24 -16.69
N PRO A 453 -7.59 11.59 -17.81
CA PRO A 453 -8.21 10.27 -17.76
C PRO A 453 -7.26 9.24 -17.09
N PRO A 454 -7.80 8.21 -16.43
CA PRO A 454 -7.02 7.08 -15.93
C PRO A 454 -6.14 6.50 -17.03
N ARG A 455 -4.91 6.12 -16.67
CA ARG A 455 -4.03 5.42 -17.59
C ARG A 455 -4.47 3.97 -17.73
N LEU A 456 -4.53 3.51 -18.97
CA LEU A 456 -4.72 2.11 -19.32
C LEU A 456 -3.58 1.25 -18.73
N TYR A 457 -3.96 0.16 -18.07
CA TYR A 457 -3.04 -0.96 -17.87
C TYR A 457 -3.26 -1.97 -18.99
N ALA A 458 -2.17 -2.35 -19.68
CA ALA A 458 -2.19 -3.38 -20.70
C ALA A 458 -0.87 -4.14 -20.70
N THR A 459 -0.96 -5.45 -20.89
CA THR A 459 0.20 -6.33 -21.10
C THR A 459 0.63 -6.31 -22.56
N PRO A 460 1.85 -6.74 -22.89
CA PRO A 460 2.31 -6.90 -24.27
C PRO A 460 1.35 -7.76 -25.10
N ASP A 461 1.14 -7.36 -26.35
CA ASP A 461 0.30 -8.09 -27.31
C ASP A 461 1.10 -8.76 -28.44
N ASP A 462 2.43 -8.64 -28.40
CA ASP A 462 3.33 -9.31 -29.36
C ASP A 462 3.15 -10.83 -29.29
N LYS A 463 3.02 -11.48 -30.46
CA LYS A 463 2.77 -12.93 -30.60
C LYS A 463 3.88 -13.79 -29.99
N ASN A 464 5.11 -13.29 -29.96
CA ASN A 464 6.27 -13.99 -29.40
C ASN A 464 6.49 -13.64 -27.92
N SER A 465 5.69 -12.76 -27.33
CA SER A 465 5.80 -12.44 -25.91
C SER A 465 5.38 -13.62 -25.04
N CYS A 466 5.92 -13.67 -23.81
CA CYS A 466 5.54 -14.65 -22.78
C CYS A 466 4.05 -14.58 -22.40
N TRP A 467 3.33 -13.53 -22.80
CA TRP A 467 1.89 -13.41 -22.60
C TRP A 467 1.08 -14.21 -23.63
N LYS A 468 1.69 -14.58 -24.76
CA LYS A 468 1.05 -15.24 -25.90
C LYS A 468 1.64 -16.61 -26.24
N ASN A 469 2.84 -16.94 -25.78
CA ASN A 469 3.48 -18.23 -26.03
C ASN A 469 4.16 -18.78 -24.74
N PRO A 470 3.73 -19.93 -24.18
CA PRO A 470 2.60 -20.76 -24.62
C PRO A 470 1.24 -20.04 -24.59
N GLY A 471 1.12 -19.03 -23.73
CA GLY A 471 -0.05 -18.15 -23.68
C GLY A 471 -1.23 -18.72 -22.87
N PRO A 472 -2.37 -18.02 -22.87
CA PRO A 472 -3.56 -18.46 -22.16
C PRO A 472 -4.25 -19.63 -22.85
N VAL A 473 -4.93 -20.46 -22.06
CA VAL A 473 -5.74 -21.59 -22.53
C VAL A 473 -7.22 -21.24 -22.71
N ALA A 474 -7.70 -20.15 -22.10
CA ALA A 474 -9.07 -19.66 -22.25
C ALA A 474 -9.17 -18.14 -22.04
N GLY A 475 -10.16 -17.52 -22.68
CA GLY A 475 -10.45 -16.08 -22.62
C GLY A 475 -10.46 -15.42 -24.01
N PRO A 476 -10.61 -14.08 -24.07
CA PRO A 476 -10.74 -13.15 -22.94
C PRO A 476 -12.07 -13.29 -22.18
N TYR A 477 -12.02 -12.97 -20.89
CA TYR A 477 -13.18 -12.72 -20.04
C TYR A 477 -13.14 -11.28 -19.53
N LYS A 478 -14.29 -10.74 -19.15
CA LYS A 478 -14.41 -9.38 -18.59
C LYS A 478 -15.22 -9.34 -17.31
N VAL A 479 -14.81 -8.47 -16.39
CA VAL A 479 -15.59 -8.13 -15.18
C VAL A 479 -15.54 -6.62 -14.93
N LYS A 480 -16.65 -6.02 -14.50
CA LYS A 480 -16.72 -4.61 -14.10
C LYS A 480 -16.63 -4.50 -12.58
N LEU A 481 -15.69 -3.69 -12.11
CA LEU A 481 -15.41 -3.50 -10.69
C LEU A 481 -16.21 -2.32 -10.12
N GLY A 482 -16.35 -2.30 -8.80
CA GLY A 482 -17.02 -1.24 -8.05
C GLY A 482 -16.30 0.11 -8.11
N ASP A 483 -15.01 0.15 -8.45
CA ASP A 483 -14.29 1.41 -8.72
C ASP A 483 -14.62 2.01 -10.11
N GLY A 484 -15.46 1.33 -10.90
CA GLY A 484 -15.89 1.74 -12.23
C GLY A 484 -15.00 1.23 -13.37
N SER A 485 -13.85 0.63 -13.07
CA SER A 485 -12.97 0.02 -14.08
C SER A 485 -13.45 -1.36 -14.52
N THR A 486 -13.05 -1.77 -15.72
CA THR A 486 -13.28 -3.09 -16.29
C THR A 486 -11.96 -3.82 -16.40
N LEU A 487 -11.93 -5.09 -15.98
CA LEU A 487 -10.79 -5.98 -16.19
C LEU A 487 -11.03 -6.84 -17.43
N THR A 488 -9.99 -7.03 -18.23
CA THR A 488 -9.91 -8.17 -19.16
C THR A 488 -8.89 -9.16 -18.62
N TYR A 489 -9.26 -10.43 -18.54
CA TYR A 489 -8.41 -11.49 -18.01
C TYR A 489 -8.51 -12.79 -18.82
N TYR A 490 -7.53 -13.65 -18.64
CA TYR A 490 -7.41 -14.93 -19.30
C TYR A 490 -7.00 -16.01 -18.30
N TRP A 491 -7.24 -17.27 -18.64
CA TRP A 491 -6.77 -18.41 -17.86
C TRP A 491 -5.47 -18.94 -18.44
N TYR A 492 -4.47 -19.11 -17.58
CA TYR A 492 -3.19 -19.71 -17.92
C TYR A 492 -3.05 -21.04 -17.18
N ARG A 493 -2.41 -22.01 -17.83
CA ARG A 493 -1.79 -23.11 -17.08
C ARG A 493 -0.80 -22.48 -16.10
N PHE A 494 -0.83 -22.91 -14.84
CA PHE A 494 -0.11 -22.24 -13.77
C PHE A 494 1.39 -22.08 -14.10
N ALA A 495 2.03 -23.15 -14.59
CA ALA A 495 3.44 -23.15 -15.00
C ALA A 495 3.80 -22.25 -16.19
N ASP A 496 2.82 -21.86 -17.01
CA ASP A 496 3.02 -21.06 -18.22
C ASP A 496 2.63 -19.60 -18.03
N GLN A 497 2.33 -19.18 -16.80
CA GLN A 497 2.09 -17.78 -16.52
C GLN A 497 3.35 -16.93 -16.75
N PRO A 498 3.21 -15.67 -17.19
CA PRO A 498 4.34 -14.80 -17.52
C PRO A 498 5.38 -14.65 -16.40
N ALA A 499 4.93 -14.61 -15.14
CA ALA A 499 5.83 -14.50 -13.99
C ALA A 499 6.81 -15.68 -13.90
N LEU A 500 6.34 -16.91 -14.12
CA LEU A 500 7.16 -18.11 -14.02
C LEU A 500 8.05 -18.32 -15.26
N LEU A 501 7.57 -17.92 -16.44
CA LEU A 501 8.38 -17.89 -17.67
C LEU A 501 9.58 -16.93 -17.55
N ASN A 502 9.51 -15.96 -16.64
CA ASN A 502 10.57 -14.97 -16.39
C ASN A 502 11.25 -15.16 -15.01
N ALA A 503 11.13 -16.33 -14.40
CA ALA A 503 11.61 -16.61 -13.04
C ALA A 503 12.90 -17.46 -12.98
N ASP A 504 13.67 -17.55 -14.07
CA ASP A 504 14.86 -18.41 -14.16
C ASP A 504 14.57 -19.88 -13.79
N LEU A 505 13.44 -20.40 -14.27
CA LEU A 505 13.06 -21.81 -14.08
C LEU A 505 13.23 -22.58 -15.39
N THR A 506 13.83 -23.77 -15.30
CA THR A 506 13.83 -24.76 -16.37
C THR A 506 12.42 -25.30 -16.60
N SER A 507 12.19 -25.93 -17.76
CA SER A 507 10.91 -26.60 -18.03
C SER A 507 10.59 -27.67 -16.97
N ALA A 508 11.59 -28.43 -16.51
CA ALA A 508 11.39 -29.46 -15.48
C ALA A 508 10.97 -28.86 -14.14
N GLU A 509 11.62 -27.78 -13.70
CA GLU A 509 11.25 -27.08 -12.46
C GLU A 509 9.84 -26.48 -12.52
N ARG A 510 9.42 -25.96 -13.68
CA ARG A 510 8.06 -25.45 -13.88
C ARG A 510 7.02 -26.58 -13.82
N GLU A 511 7.31 -27.75 -14.40
CA GLU A 511 6.44 -28.93 -14.31
C GLU A 511 6.34 -29.48 -12.88
N GLU A 512 7.44 -29.45 -12.13
CA GLU A 512 7.39 -29.82 -10.72
C GLU A 512 6.52 -28.84 -9.92
N MET A 513 6.68 -27.54 -10.16
CA MET A 513 5.86 -26.52 -9.52
C MET A 513 4.38 -26.65 -9.90
N GLN A 514 4.07 -27.00 -11.15
CA GLN A 514 2.72 -27.32 -11.60
C GLN A 514 2.11 -28.41 -10.71
N GLY A 515 2.80 -29.55 -10.53
CA GLY A 515 2.33 -30.64 -9.68
C GLY A 515 2.13 -30.23 -8.21
N ARG A 516 3.02 -29.39 -7.66
CA ARG A 516 2.87 -28.81 -6.31
C ARG A 516 1.61 -27.95 -6.22
N VAL A 517 1.34 -27.09 -7.19
CA VAL A 517 0.15 -26.23 -7.19
C VAL A 517 -1.14 -27.01 -7.40
N GLU A 518 -1.14 -28.06 -8.22
CA GLU A 518 -2.32 -28.92 -8.35
C GLU A 518 -2.69 -29.60 -7.03
N LYS A 519 -1.70 -30.06 -6.25
CA LYS A 519 -1.91 -30.56 -4.88
C LYS A 519 -2.58 -29.50 -3.99
N LEU A 520 -2.07 -28.26 -4.03
CA LEU A 520 -2.61 -27.14 -3.27
C LEU A 520 -4.03 -26.82 -3.70
N GLN A 521 -4.29 -26.56 -4.98
CA GLN A 521 -5.62 -26.12 -5.47
C GLN A 521 -6.72 -27.17 -5.26
N ARG A 522 -6.38 -28.48 -5.26
CA ARG A 522 -7.31 -29.55 -4.87
C ARG A 522 -7.70 -29.51 -3.39
N SER A 523 -6.76 -29.11 -2.53
CA SER A 523 -6.88 -29.26 -1.08
C SER A 523 -7.24 -27.96 -0.36
N TRP A 524 -6.81 -26.82 -0.90
CA TRP A 524 -6.88 -25.50 -0.30
C TRP A 524 -7.83 -24.63 -1.11
N THR A 525 -9.13 -24.77 -0.83
CA THR A 525 -10.20 -24.00 -1.50
C THR A 525 -10.52 -22.71 -0.74
N LYS A 526 -11.11 -21.73 -1.44
CA LYS A 526 -11.46 -20.41 -0.86
C LYS A 526 -12.45 -20.43 0.32
N ASP A 527 -13.10 -21.56 0.55
CA ASP A 527 -14.14 -21.76 1.57
C ASP A 527 -13.60 -22.42 2.85
N LYS A 528 -12.28 -22.63 2.94
CA LYS A 528 -11.59 -23.15 4.13
C LYS A 528 -10.99 -22.04 4.99
N GLU A 529 -10.60 -22.40 6.21
CA GLU A 529 -9.88 -21.52 7.12
C GLU A 529 -8.36 -21.70 7.01
N TYR A 530 -7.62 -20.59 7.09
CA TYR A 530 -6.16 -20.57 6.94
C TYR A 530 -5.52 -19.72 8.04
N LEU A 531 -5.74 -18.41 7.99
CA LEU A 531 -5.34 -17.49 9.05
C LEU A 531 -6.31 -17.61 10.23
N PRO A 532 -5.85 -17.51 11.48
CA PRO A 532 -6.74 -17.51 12.63
C PRO A 532 -7.64 -16.26 12.58
N PRO A 533 -8.96 -16.37 12.87
CA PRO A 533 -9.90 -15.27 12.74
C PRO A 533 -9.58 -14.08 13.67
N PRO A 534 -10.07 -12.87 13.38
CA PRO A 534 -9.95 -11.74 14.30
C PRO A 534 -10.76 -12.02 15.57
N THR A 535 -10.39 -11.37 16.67
CA THR A 535 -11.13 -11.53 17.95
C THR A 535 -12.23 -10.50 18.13
N ILE A 536 -12.36 -9.54 17.21
CA ILE A 536 -13.33 -8.46 17.24
C ILE A 536 -13.80 -8.12 15.82
N GLY A 537 -14.84 -7.30 15.74
CA GLY A 537 -15.25 -6.65 14.49
C GLY A 537 -15.83 -7.61 13.46
N LYS A 538 -16.03 -7.09 12.25
CA LYS A 538 -16.47 -7.85 11.07
C LYS A 538 -15.37 -7.83 10.04
N LEU A 539 -15.29 -8.87 9.21
CA LEU A 539 -14.35 -8.89 8.10
C LEU A 539 -14.82 -7.98 6.97
N ALA A 540 -13.88 -7.29 6.33
CA ALA A 540 -14.12 -6.55 5.10
C ALA A 540 -14.30 -7.53 3.93
N ASP A 541 -15.16 -7.18 2.99
CA ASP A 541 -15.32 -7.93 1.73
C ASP A 541 -14.35 -7.37 0.68
N ILE A 542 -13.73 -8.26 -0.10
CA ILE A 542 -13.19 -7.87 -1.40
C ILE A 542 -14.34 -7.56 -2.35
N ASP A 543 -14.08 -6.78 -3.39
CA ASP A 543 -15.05 -6.56 -4.45
C ASP A 543 -15.53 -7.92 -5.01
N PRO A 544 -16.82 -8.26 -4.91
CA PRO A 544 -17.31 -9.57 -5.34
C PRO A 544 -17.01 -9.89 -6.81
N ALA A 545 -16.85 -8.88 -7.66
CA ALA A 545 -16.52 -9.07 -9.08
C ALA A 545 -15.11 -9.65 -9.30
N LEU A 546 -14.24 -9.61 -8.28
CA LEU A 546 -12.90 -10.21 -8.33
C LEU A 546 -12.91 -11.71 -8.00
N ILE A 547 -13.97 -12.23 -7.38
CA ILE A 547 -14.10 -13.66 -7.07
C ILE A 547 -14.69 -14.35 -8.29
N VAL A 548 -13.87 -15.17 -8.95
CA VAL A 548 -14.23 -15.85 -10.20
C VAL A 548 -14.41 -17.34 -9.99
N THR A 549 -15.28 -17.93 -10.81
CA THR A 549 -15.42 -19.38 -10.92
C THR A 549 -14.51 -19.86 -12.05
N PRO A 550 -13.60 -20.82 -11.81
CA PRO A 550 -12.85 -21.46 -12.89
C PRO A 550 -13.78 -22.08 -13.93
N PRO A 551 -13.49 -21.93 -15.25
CA PRO A 551 -14.16 -22.71 -16.28
C PRO A 551 -14.00 -24.20 -16.04
N ALA A 552 -14.96 -24.98 -16.55
CA ALA A 552 -14.93 -26.43 -16.43
C ALA A 552 -13.59 -27.02 -16.92
N GLY A 553 -12.94 -27.81 -16.08
CA GLY A 553 -11.64 -28.42 -16.36
C GLY A 553 -10.43 -27.54 -16.02
N LEU A 554 -10.64 -26.29 -15.59
CA LEU A 554 -9.59 -25.35 -15.18
C LEU A 554 -9.58 -25.09 -13.66
N GLU A 555 -10.28 -25.89 -12.87
CA GLU A 555 -10.37 -25.74 -11.41
C GLU A 555 -9.03 -26.02 -10.70
N VAL A 556 -8.16 -26.80 -11.34
CA VAL A 556 -6.89 -27.28 -10.78
C VAL A 556 -5.80 -27.18 -11.84
N GLY A 557 -4.66 -26.60 -11.47
CA GLY A 557 -3.50 -26.41 -12.33
C GLY A 557 -3.54 -25.13 -13.16
N TYR A 558 -4.52 -24.26 -12.96
CA TYR A 558 -4.72 -23.05 -13.76
C TYR A 558 -4.94 -21.83 -12.86
N VAL A 559 -4.69 -20.65 -13.40
CA VAL A 559 -4.90 -19.38 -12.70
C VAL A 559 -5.43 -18.30 -13.65
N PRO A 560 -6.30 -17.40 -13.16
CA PRO A 560 -6.75 -16.26 -13.93
C PRO A 560 -5.75 -15.11 -13.81
N ILE A 561 -5.38 -14.48 -14.92
CA ILE A 561 -4.42 -13.38 -14.97
C ILE A 561 -5.03 -12.21 -15.74
N VAL A 562 -5.01 -11.03 -15.11
CA VAL A 562 -5.49 -9.78 -15.70
C VAL A 562 -4.46 -9.30 -16.73
N SER A 563 -4.91 -9.08 -17.96
CA SER A 563 -4.10 -8.55 -19.04
C SER A 563 -4.38 -7.08 -19.34
N ARG A 564 -5.54 -6.57 -18.90
CA ARG A 564 -5.98 -5.20 -19.16
C ARG A 564 -6.87 -4.66 -18.04
N GLN A 565 -6.74 -3.38 -17.73
CA GLN A 565 -7.68 -2.64 -16.88
C GLN A 565 -7.90 -1.21 -17.43
N ASP A 566 -9.16 -0.87 -17.72
CA ASP A 566 -9.60 0.43 -18.29
C ASP A 566 -11.00 0.86 -17.84
N ILE A 567 -11.48 2.01 -18.34
CA ILE A 567 -12.88 2.43 -18.23
C ILE A 567 -13.59 2.04 -19.53
N GLU A 568 -14.53 1.10 -19.45
CA GLU A 568 -15.42 0.68 -20.55
C GLU A 568 -16.88 1.05 -20.27
#